data_AF-A0A842V9M4-F1
#
_entry.id   AF-A0A842V9M4-F1
#
_cell.length_a   1.000
_cell.length_b   1.000
_cell.length_c   1.000
_cell.angle_alpha   90.00
_cell.angle_beta   90.00
_cell.angle_gamma   90.00
#
_symmetry.space_group_name_H-M   'P 1'
#
loop_
_entity.id
_entity.type
_entity.pdbx_description
1 polymer ?
#
loop_
_entity_poly.entity_id
_entity_poly.type
_entity_poly.pdbx_seq_one_letter_code
_entity_poly.pdbx_strand_id
1 'polypeptide(L)'
;MNINEMNRKVLDKNQLIKTIFFGFLIWIIPAMVATLLWDVSANKALIDPTWYNALLGAVWSVNYAIFAYLFFKTVEKDYLTCGLVAGTIWYVINFLLDFLVVVVILNLGIETFLPGMLVYVNNLVITIMIGYLLTKKEQKSE
;
A
#
# COMPACT_ATOMS: atom_id res chain seq x y z
N MET A 1 -1.14 -29.95 15.37
CA MET A 1 -1.71 -28.63 15.05
C MET A 1 -3.11 -28.58 15.63
N ASN A 2 -3.33 -27.74 16.64
CA ASN A 2 -4.56 -27.72 17.43
C ASN A 2 -5.65 -26.91 16.69
N ILE A 3 -6.93 -27.31 16.75
CA ILE A 3 -8.05 -26.58 16.14
C ILE A 3 -8.14 -25.14 16.67
N ASN A 4 -7.67 -24.91 17.89
CA ASN A 4 -7.58 -23.57 18.50
C ASN A 4 -6.46 -22.69 17.90
N GLU A 5 -5.40 -23.28 17.31
CA GLU A 5 -4.38 -22.53 16.57
C GLU A 5 -4.88 -22.08 15.19
N MET A 6 -5.75 -22.88 14.55
CA MET A 6 -6.34 -22.54 13.24
C MET A 6 -7.33 -21.37 13.30
N ASN A 7 -7.92 -21.08 14.46
CA ASN A 7 -8.91 -20.02 14.64
C ASN A 7 -8.36 -18.70 15.22
N ARG A 8 -7.04 -18.59 15.41
CA ARG A 8 -6.45 -17.32 15.83
C ARG A 8 -6.48 -16.35 14.65
N LYS A 9 -7.22 -15.25 14.80
CA LYS A 9 -7.16 -14.15 13.84
C LYS A 9 -5.74 -13.60 13.80
N VAL A 10 -5.16 -13.51 12.59
CA VAL A 10 -3.83 -12.93 12.36
C VAL A 10 -3.79 -11.48 12.83
N LEU A 11 -4.84 -10.72 12.51
CA LEU A 11 -5.04 -9.35 12.97
C LEU A 11 -6.28 -9.29 13.86
N ASP A 12 -6.16 -8.60 14.99
CA ASP A 12 -7.35 -8.24 15.76
C ASP A 12 -8.19 -7.17 15.02
N LYS A 13 -9.38 -6.86 15.56
CA LYS A 13 -10.30 -5.91 14.93
C LYS A 13 -9.68 -4.51 14.77
N ASN A 14 -8.95 -4.02 15.77
CA ASN A 14 -8.36 -2.69 15.76
C ASN A 14 -7.19 -2.64 14.76
N GLN A 15 -6.37 -3.68 14.73
CA GLN A 15 -5.29 -3.84 13.76
C GLN A 15 -5.84 -3.93 12.33
N LEU A 16 -6.94 -4.65 12.10
CA LEU A 16 -7.58 -4.73 10.79
C LEU A 16 -8.09 -3.36 10.33
N ILE A 17 -8.82 -2.64 11.18
CA ILE A 17 -9.31 -1.29 10.88
C ILE A 17 -8.13 -0.36 10.55
N LYS A 18 -7.07 -0.41 11.36
CA LYS A 18 -5.85 0.36 11.12
C LYS A 18 -5.21 0.00 9.78
N THR A 19 -5.15 -1.28 9.44
CA THR A 19 -4.58 -1.77 8.17
C THR A 19 -5.37 -1.24 6.98
N ILE A 20 -6.71 -1.29 7.03
CA ILE A 20 -7.57 -0.74 5.98
C ILE A 20 -7.37 0.78 5.85
N PHE A 21 -7.37 1.49 6.98
CA PHE A 21 -7.15 2.93 7.01
C PHE A 21 -5.79 3.33 6.43
N PHE A 22 -4.73 2.60 6.78
CA PHE A 22 -3.40 2.81 6.21
C PHE A 22 -3.37 2.52 4.72
N GLY A 23 -4.04 1.46 4.23
CA GLY A 23 -4.17 1.20 2.80
C GLY A 23 -4.82 2.36 2.05
N PHE A 24 -5.89 2.93 2.62
CA PHE A 24 -6.53 4.13 2.06
C PHE A 24 -5.59 5.35 2.08
N LEU A 25 -4.88 5.59 3.19
CA LEU A 25 -3.93 6.71 3.30
C LEU A 25 -2.73 6.57 2.35
N ILE A 26 -2.27 5.34 2.13
CA ILE A 26 -1.21 5.01 1.19
C ILE A 26 -1.57 5.49 -0.22
N TRP A 27 -2.84 5.34 -0.61
CA TRP A 27 -3.34 5.76 -1.93
C TRP A 27 -3.73 7.25 -2.00
N ILE A 28 -4.47 7.76 -1.01
CA ILE A 28 -5.05 9.12 -1.10
C ILE A 28 -3.98 10.22 -1.07
N ILE A 29 -2.88 10.04 -0.34
CA ILE A 29 -1.84 11.07 -0.22
C ILE A 29 -1.14 11.32 -1.56
N PRO A 30 -0.61 10.31 -2.27
CA PRO A 30 -0.11 10.48 -3.63
C PRO A 30 -1.16 11.00 -4.60
N ALA A 31 -2.42 10.53 -4.51
CA ALA A 31 -3.51 11.00 -5.36
C ALA A 31 -3.78 12.51 -5.15
N MET A 32 -3.74 13.01 -3.92
CA MET A 32 -3.84 14.43 -3.63
C MET A 32 -2.66 15.23 -4.21
N VAL A 33 -1.44 14.71 -4.14
CA VAL A 33 -0.29 15.38 -4.76
C VAL A 33 -0.43 15.39 -6.29
N ALA A 34 -0.90 14.30 -6.88
CA ALA A 34 -1.16 14.19 -8.32
C ALA A 34 -2.20 15.22 -8.78
N THR A 35 -3.32 15.36 -8.06
CA THR A 35 -4.38 16.32 -8.41
C THR A 35 -3.93 17.77 -8.26
N LEU A 36 -3.10 18.10 -7.27
CA LEU A 36 -2.52 19.44 -7.12
C LEU A 36 -1.58 19.82 -8.28
N LEU A 37 -1.08 18.83 -9.02
CA LEU A 37 -0.16 19.00 -10.14
C LEU A 37 -0.84 18.73 -11.49
N TRP A 38 -2.17 18.64 -11.54
CA TRP A 38 -2.93 18.35 -12.75
C TRP A 38 -3.70 19.58 -13.24
N ASP A 39 -3.54 19.92 -14.52
CA ASP A 39 -4.37 20.87 -15.23
C ASP A 39 -5.62 20.16 -15.74
N VAL A 40 -6.76 20.41 -15.10
CA VAL A 40 -8.05 19.82 -15.48
C VAL A 40 -8.52 20.30 -16.85
N SER A 41 -8.23 21.55 -17.22
CA SER A 41 -8.66 22.13 -18.50
C SER A 41 -7.85 21.61 -19.67
N ALA A 42 -6.53 21.46 -19.49
CA ALA A 42 -5.63 20.95 -20.51
C ALA A 42 -5.45 19.42 -20.45
N ASN A 43 -6.06 18.76 -19.46
CA ASN A 43 -5.96 17.32 -19.18
C ASN A 43 -4.51 16.80 -19.19
N LYS A 44 -3.62 17.50 -18.48
CA LYS A 44 -2.19 17.17 -18.42
C LYS A 44 -1.55 17.63 -17.11
N ALA A 45 -0.38 17.10 -16.78
CA ALA A 45 0.41 17.58 -15.66
C ALA A 45 0.87 19.05 -15.88
N LEU A 46 0.92 19.83 -14.80
CA LEU A 46 1.42 21.21 -14.76
C LEU A 46 2.95 21.31 -14.91
N ILE A 47 3.65 20.20 -14.67
CA ILE A 47 5.10 20.07 -14.76
C ILE A 47 5.47 19.01 -15.79
N ASP A 48 6.75 18.99 -16.18
CA ASP A 48 7.28 17.98 -17.09
C ASP A 48 6.94 16.54 -16.61
N PRO A 49 6.51 15.62 -17.51
CA PRO A 49 6.11 14.27 -17.14
C PRO A 49 7.17 13.47 -16.37
N THR A 50 8.45 13.72 -16.62
CA THR A 50 9.56 13.04 -15.92
C THR A 50 9.58 13.46 -14.46
N TRP A 51 9.50 14.78 -14.21
CA TRP A 51 9.45 15.33 -12.86
C TRP A 51 8.16 14.97 -12.12
N TYR A 52 7.03 14.94 -12.83
CA TYR A 52 5.75 14.47 -12.28
C TYR A 52 5.85 13.03 -11.76
N ASN A 53 6.33 12.12 -12.59
CA ASN A 53 6.45 10.70 -12.22
C ASN A 53 7.49 10.49 -11.10
N ALA A 54 8.62 11.19 -11.15
CA ALA A 54 9.65 11.11 -10.11
C ALA A 54 9.13 11.59 -8.75
N LEU A 55 8.42 12.72 -8.72
CA LEU A 55 7.83 13.26 -7.50
C LEU A 55 6.77 12.32 -6.93
N LEU A 56 5.86 11.80 -7.76
CA LEU A 56 4.86 10.85 -7.30
C LEU A 56 5.50 9.57 -6.77
N GLY A 57 6.52 9.04 -7.44
CA GLY A 57 7.28 7.89 -6.95
C GLY A 57 7.94 8.15 -5.58
N ALA A 58 8.49 9.34 -5.36
CA ALA A 58 9.07 9.73 -4.08
C ALA A 58 8.00 9.84 -2.98
N VAL A 59 6.87 10.49 -3.27
CA VAL A 59 5.73 10.61 -2.34
C VAL A 59 5.21 9.22 -1.97
N TRP A 60 4.98 8.35 -2.95
CA TRP A 60 4.60 6.95 -2.74
C TRP A 60 5.57 6.23 -1.80
N SER A 61 6.87 6.34 -2.05
CA SER A 61 7.90 5.65 -1.28
C SER A 61 7.95 6.11 0.18
N VAL A 62 7.94 7.43 0.41
CA VAL A 62 7.95 8.01 1.77
C VAL A 62 6.67 7.63 2.51
N ASN A 63 5.52 7.80 1.85
CA ASN A 63 4.21 7.53 2.42
C ASN A 63 4.07 6.07 2.84
N TYR A 64 4.46 5.16 1.95
CA TYR A 64 4.46 3.73 2.23
C TYR A 64 5.39 3.36 3.38
N ALA A 65 6.62 3.88 3.41
CA ALA A 65 7.58 3.61 4.48
C ALA A 65 7.04 4.02 5.86
N ILE A 66 6.39 5.18 5.95
CA ILE A 66 5.77 5.67 7.19
C ILE A 66 4.69 4.69 7.66
N PHE A 67 3.75 4.30 6.79
CA PHE A 67 2.64 3.43 7.20
C PHE A 67 3.07 1.99 7.45
N ALA A 68 4.05 1.46 6.70
CA ALA A 68 4.69 0.19 6.97
C ALA A 68 5.32 0.18 8.38
N TYR A 69 6.10 1.21 8.70
CA TYR A 69 6.68 1.36 10.03
C TYR A 69 5.61 1.43 11.13
N LEU A 70 4.59 2.29 10.95
CA LEU A 70 3.51 2.46 11.93
C LEU A 70 2.67 1.19 12.14
N PHE A 71 2.52 0.37 11.11
CA PHE A 71 1.86 -0.93 11.18
C PHE A 71 2.70 -1.92 11.97
N PHE A 72 3.93 -2.18 11.54
CA PHE A 72 4.82 -3.17 12.17
C PHE A 72 5.23 -2.81 13.59
N LYS A 73 5.24 -1.52 13.95
CA LYS A 73 5.43 -1.07 15.34
C LYS A 73 4.34 -1.60 16.29
N THR A 74 3.18 -1.98 15.79
CA THR A 74 2.06 -2.51 16.58
C THR A 74 1.86 -4.01 16.45
N VAL A 75 2.72 -4.69 15.70
CA VAL A 75 2.73 -6.14 15.57
C VAL A 75 3.67 -6.69 16.62
N GLU A 76 3.18 -7.60 17.46
CA GLU A 76 3.99 -8.20 18.53
C GLU A 76 4.66 -9.51 18.10
N LYS A 77 4.05 -10.23 17.15
CA LYS A 77 4.50 -11.55 16.69
C LYS A 77 3.91 -11.90 15.33
N ASP A 78 4.26 -13.08 14.82
CA ASP A 78 3.76 -13.60 13.54
C ASP A 78 4.01 -12.60 12.38
N TYR A 79 5.15 -11.88 12.44
CA TYR A 79 5.46 -10.75 11.57
C TYR A 79 5.34 -11.05 10.08
N LEU A 80 5.79 -12.23 9.63
CA LEU A 80 5.66 -12.66 8.25
C LEU A 80 4.19 -12.77 7.81
N THR A 81 3.35 -13.42 8.61
CA THR A 81 1.92 -13.60 8.33
C THR A 81 1.20 -12.23 8.35
N CYS A 82 1.50 -11.39 9.34
CA CYS A 82 0.99 -10.02 9.41
C CYS A 82 1.40 -9.20 8.19
N GLY A 83 2.65 -9.33 7.72
CA GLY A 83 3.15 -8.66 6.52
C GLY A 83 2.44 -9.11 5.24
N LEU A 84 2.19 -10.40 5.09
CA LEU A 84 1.45 -10.96 3.95
C LEU A 84 0.00 -10.44 3.93
N VAL A 85 -0.69 -10.48 5.07
CA VAL A 85 -2.08 -10.00 5.18
C VAL A 85 -2.18 -8.50 4.94
N ALA A 86 -1.33 -7.69 5.59
CA ALA A 86 -1.34 -6.24 5.41
C ALA A 86 -1.00 -5.83 3.97
N GLY A 87 0.05 -6.43 3.39
CA GLY A 87 0.44 -6.18 2.00
C GLY A 87 -0.69 -6.50 1.02
N THR A 88 -1.41 -7.60 1.25
CA THR A 88 -2.55 -8.01 0.42
C THR A 88 -3.70 -7.01 0.53
N ILE A 89 -4.06 -6.60 1.75
CA ILE A 89 -5.10 -5.59 1.97
C ILE A 89 -4.73 -4.28 1.27
N TRP A 90 -3.49 -3.81 1.43
CA TRP A 90 -3.04 -2.56 0.80
C TRP A 90 -3.00 -2.66 -0.72
N TYR A 91 -2.51 -3.76 -1.27
CA TYR A 91 -2.57 -4.02 -2.71
C TYR A 91 -4.00 -3.91 -3.24
N VAL A 92 -4.95 -4.63 -2.63
CA VAL A 92 -6.35 -4.65 -3.06
C VAL A 92 -7.00 -3.27 -2.96
N ILE A 93 -6.80 -2.57 -1.84
CA ILE A 93 -7.36 -1.22 -1.66
C ILE A 93 -6.82 -0.28 -2.73
N ASN A 94 -5.50 -0.24 -2.93
CA ASN A 94 -4.86 0.69 -3.86
C ASN A 94 -5.27 0.38 -5.31
N PHE A 95 -5.31 -0.90 -5.66
CA PHE A 95 -5.81 -1.37 -6.95
C PHE A 95 -7.24 -0.92 -7.22
N LEU A 96 -8.15 -1.14 -6.27
CA LEU A 96 -9.58 -0.84 -6.45
C LEU A 96 -9.83 0.66 -6.52
N LEU A 97 -9.15 1.45 -5.69
CA LEU A 97 -9.28 2.91 -5.71
C LEU A 97 -8.75 3.50 -7.01
N ASP A 98 -7.61 3.03 -7.49
CA ASP A 98 -7.04 3.52 -8.74
C ASP A 98 -7.87 3.11 -9.95
N PHE A 99 -8.37 1.87 -9.98
CA PHE A 99 -9.33 1.44 -11.00
C PHE A 99 -10.58 2.32 -11.00
N LEU A 100 -11.16 2.58 -9.82
CA LEU A 100 -12.33 3.44 -9.68
C LEU A 100 -12.06 4.85 -10.19
N VAL A 101 -10.92 5.46 -9.84
CA VAL A 101 -10.62 6.83 -10.27
C VAL A 101 -10.25 6.90 -11.73
N VAL A 102 -9.26 6.12 -12.16
CA VAL A 102 -8.69 6.21 -13.52
C VAL A 102 -9.69 5.73 -14.56
N VAL A 103 -10.30 4.57 -14.35
CA VAL A 103 -11.15 3.92 -15.37
C VAL A 103 -12.59 4.38 -15.26
N VAL A 104 -13.16 4.43 -14.05
CA VAL A 104 -14.60 4.71 -13.88
C VAL A 104 -14.89 6.22 -13.84
N ILE A 105 -14.13 6.99 -13.05
CA ILE A 105 -14.41 8.42 -12.83
C ILE A 105 -13.79 9.29 -13.93
N LEU A 106 -12.52 9.07 -14.26
CA LEU A 106 -11.82 9.85 -15.28
C LEU A 106 -12.02 9.31 -16.70
N ASN A 107 -12.59 8.10 -16.83
CA ASN A 107 -12.81 7.44 -18.12
C ASN A 107 -11.54 7.37 -18.99
N LEU A 108 -10.38 7.22 -18.33
CA LEU A 108 -9.12 6.89 -18.98
C LEU A 108 -9.14 5.38 -19.24
N GLY A 109 -8.82 4.95 -20.46
CA GLY A 109 -8.97 3.56 -20.86
C GLY A 109 -8.21 2.59 -19.95
N ILE A 110 -8.56 1.31 -20.00
CA ILE A 110 -7.97 0.28 -19.12
C ILE A 110 -6.45 0.14 -19.33
N GLU A 111 -5.96 0.48 -20.51
CA GLU A 111 -4.54 0.53 -20.86
C GLU A 111 -3.74 1.53 -20.02
N THR A 112 -4.36 2.63 -19.59
CA THR A 112 -3.72 3.60 -18.68
C THR A 112 -3.60 3.08 -17.25
N PHE A 113 -4.46 2.15 -16.85
CA PHE A 113 -4.49 1.56 -15.51
C PHE A 113 -3.51 0.37 -15.37
N LEU A 114 -3.34 -0.44 -16.41
CA LEU A 114 -2.54 -1.68 -16.36
C LEU A 114 -1.11 -1.51 -15.84
N PRO A 115 -0.32 -0.49 -16.24
CA PRO A 115 1.02 -0.28 -15.69
C PRO A 115 1.00 0.02 -14.19
N GLY A 116 -0.04 0.71 -13.70
CA GLY A 116 -0.23 1.03 -12.29
C GLY A 116 -0.37 -0.22 -11.41
N MET A 117 -0.95 -1.30 -11.93
CA MET A 117 -1.06 -2.57 -11.20
C MET A 117 0.29 -3.10 -10.72
N LEU A 118 1.35 -2.96 -11.54
CA LEU A 118 2.70 -3.43 -11.21
C LEU A 118 3.31 -2.60 -10.08
N VAL A 119 2.97 -1.30 -9.99
CA VAL A 119 3.45 -0.43 -8.91
C VAL A 119 2.93 -0.91 -7.56
N TYR A 120 1.68 -1.38 -7.49
CA TYR A 120 1.08 -1.85 -6.24
C TYR A 120 1.66 -3.17 -5.75
N VAL A 121 2.32 -3.97 -6.60
CA VAL A 121 3.02 -5.19 -6.16
C VAL A 121 4.10 -4.86 -5.13
N ASN A 122 4.65 -3.65 -5.14
CA ASN A 122 5.55 -3.15 -4.10
C ASN A 122 4.92 -3.24 -2.70
N ASN A 123 3.60 -3.07 -2.58
CA ASN A 123 2.90 -3.18 -1.31
C ASN A 123 3.03 -4.60 -0.72
N LEU A 124 3.04 -5.63 -1.55
CA LEU A 124 3.24 -7.02 -1.12
C LEU A 124 4.70 -7.30 -0.82
N VAL A 125 5.59 -6.94 -1.74
CA VAL A 125 7.02 -7.26 -1.62
C VAL A 125 7.59 -6.63 -0.36
N ILE A 126 7.33 -5.35 -0.13
CA ILE A 126 7.96 -4.64 0.99
C ILE A 126 7.40 -5.10 2.34
N THR A 127 6.09 -5.27 2.50
CA THR A 127 5.54 -5.77 3.78
C THR A 127 6.00 -7.19 4.08
N ILE A 128 6.06 -8.08 3.08
CA ILE A 128 6.55 -9.45 3.28
C ILE A 128 8.02 -9.43 3.69
N MET A 129 8.84 -8.60 3.03
CA MET A 129 10.26 -8.49 3.38
C MET A 129 10.49 -7.93 4.78
N ILE A 130 9.75 -6.89 5.19
CA ILE A 130 9.83 -6.37 6.56
C ILE A 130 9.40 -7.44 7.57
N GLY A 131 8.29 -8.13 7.29
CA GLY A 131 7.79 -9.21 8.14
C GLY A 131 8.81 -10.35 8.30
N TYR A 132 9.43 -10.79 7.20
CA TYR A 132 10.49 -11.79 7.21
C TYR A 132 11.71 -11.38 8.05
N LEU A 133 12.19 -10.14 7.87
CA LEU A 133 13.35 -9.61 8.61
C LEU A 133 13.07 -9.53 10.12
N LEU A 134 11.86 -9.13 10.51
CA LEU A 134 11.46 -9.08 11.92
C LEU A 134 11.33 -10.47 12.53
N THR A 135 10.72 -11.45 11.82
CA THR A 135 10.68 -12.85 12.26
C THR A 135 12.10 -13.41 12.47
N LYS A 136 13.04 -13.13 11.55
CA LYS A 136 14.45 -13.54 11.68
C LYS A 136 15.16 -12.91 12.87
N LYS A 137 14.80 -11.67 13.22
CA LYS A 137 15.39 -10.94 14.35
C LYS A 137 14.90 -11.49 15.69
N GLU A 138 13.61 -11.82 15.78
CA GLU A 138 12.98 -12.43 16.96
C GLU A 138 13.63 -13.78 17.29
N GLN A 139 13.76 -14.66 16.29
CA GLN A 139 14.40 -15.99 16.44
C GLN A 139 15.87 -15.97 16.89
N LYS A 140 16.59 -14.86 16.67
CA LYS A 140 17.98 -14.72 17.13
C LYS A 140 18.10 -14.22 18.57
N SER A 141 17.01 -13.69 19.12
CA SER A 141 16.97 -13.09 20.46
C SER A 141 16.48 -14.07 21.53
N GLU A 142 16.00 -15.25 21.11
CA GLU A 142 15.67 -16.42 21.93
C GLU A 142 16.87 -17.37 22.04
#